data_AF-A0A4R6P5C0-F1
#
_entry.id   AF-A0A4R6P5C0-F1
#
_cell.length_a   1.000
_cell.length_b   1.000
_cell.length_c   1.000
_cell.angle_alpha   90.00
_cell.angle_beta   90.00
_cell.angle_gamma   90.00
#
_symmetry.space_group_name_H-M   'P 1'
#
loop_
_entity.id
_entity.type
_entity.pdbx_description
1 polymer ?
#
loop_
_entity_poly.entity_id
_entity_poly.type
_entity_poly.pdbx_seq_one_letter_code
_entity_poly.pdbx_strand_id
1 'polypeptide(L)'
;MWAMPSTQELLGPAGSPAAMWRRAKDVVADLPPALQVVVAEAWPDLTVVLRSGMIPPIPAWPAGPVTVVGDAINVAPGFGGNLAMQDAHHLCEALAEAYHGRLDLVDAIDAYEDTMRRNSFFAPVAANTGA
;
A
#
# COMPACT_ATOMS: atom_id res chain seq x y z
N MET A 1 -7.64 -18.19 0.75
CA MET A 1 -6.74 -17.30 1.52
C MET A 1 -7.61 -16.20 2.11
N TRP A 2 -7.42 -15.86 3.39
CA TRP A 2 -8.18 -14.79 4.05
C TRP A 2 -7.22 -13.85 4.76
N ALA A 3 -7.56 -12.57 4.82
CA ALA A 3 -6.76 -11.56 5.49
C ALA A 3 -7.62 -10.75 6.44
N MET A 4 -7.13 -10.58 7.67
CA MET A 4 -7.72 -9.66 8.63
C MET A 4 -6.88 -8.38 8.68
N PRO A 5 -7.43 -7.21 8.31
CA PRO A 5 -6.74 -5.94 8.51
C PRO A 5 -6.71 -5.61 10.01
N SER A 6 -5.56 -5.14 10.49
CA SER A 6 -5.40 -4.67 11.87
C SER A 6 -4.65 -3.35 11.89
N THR A 7 -5.06 -2.45 12.78
CA THR A 7 -4.24 -1.32 13.23
C THR A 7 -3.26 -1.78 14.32
N GLN A 8 -2.25 -0.97 14.64
CA GLN A 8 -1.19 -1.27 15.61
C GLN A 8 -1.70 -1.71 17.00
N GLU A 9 -2.88 -1.23 17.40
CA GLU A 9 -3.45 -1.41 18.75
C GLU A 9 -4.12 -2.77 18.96
N LEU A 10 -4.48 -3.47 17.88
CA LEU A 10 -5.44 -4.58 17.95
C LEU A 10 -4.84 -5.97 18.17
N LEU A 11 -3.51 -6.13 18.20
CA LEU A 11 -2.91 -7.46 18.28
C LEU A 11 -1.70 -7.51 19.19
N GLY A 12 -1.79 -8.43 20.16
CA GLY A 12 -0.63 -9.06 20.79
C GLY A 12 0.27 -9.79 19.77
N PRO A 13 1.20 -10.66 20.21
CA PRO A 13 2.19 -11.27 19.32
C PRO A 13 1.53 -11.99 18.12
N ALA A 14 2.23 -12.01 16.98
CA ALA A 14 1.76 -12.70 15.78
C ALA A 14 1.45 -14.17 16.09
N GLY A 15 0.17 -14.53 16.08
CA GLY A 15 -0.28 -15.90 16.30
C GLY A 15 -0.07 -16.76 15.05
N SER A 16 -0.13 -18.09 15.21
CA SER A 16 -0.08 -19.00 14.07
C SER A 16 -1.25 -18.77 13.11
N PRO A 17 -1.14 -19.09 11.81
CA PRO A 17 -2.23 -18.96 10.84
C PRO A 17 -3.55 -19.59 11.30
N ALA A 18 -3.49 -20.79 11.88
CA ALA A 18 -4.65 -21.47 12.46
C ALA A 18 -5.26 -20.76 13.68
N ALA A 19 -4.46 -20.03 14.47
CA ALA A 19 -4.98 -19.18 15.54
C ALA A 19 -5.70 -17.95 14.98
N MET A 20 -5.18 -17.36 13.91
CA MET A 20 -5.81 -16.22 13.24
C MET A 20 -7.10 -16.61 12.53
N TRP A 21 -7.15 -17.78 11.89
CA TRP A 21 -8.38 -18.30 11.31
C TRP A 21 -9.49 -18.54 12.35
N ARG A 22 -9.15 -19.12 13.51
CA ARG A 22 -10.12 -19.25 14.62
C ARG A 22 -10.63 -17.88 15.07
N ARG A 23 -9.72 -16.91 15.23
CA ARG A 23 -10.11 -15.54 15.58
C ARG A 23 -11.05 -14.93 14.53
N ALA A 24 -10.81 -15.17 13.24
CA ALA A 24 -11.68 -14.70 12.17
C ALA A 24 -13.10 -15.28 12.30
N LYS A 25 -13.24 -16.57 12.66
CA LYS A 25 -14.55 -17.20 12.92
C LYS A 25 -15.29 -16.55 14.08
N ASP A 26 -14.57 -16.22 15.15
CA ASP A 26 -15.16 -15.53 16.31
C ASP A 26 -15.66 -14.12 15.93
N VAL A 27 -14.93 -13.40 15.08
CA VAL A 27 -15.30 -12.05 14.63
C VAL A 27 -16.57 -12.05 13.79
N VAL A 28 -16.82 -13.10 13.01
CA VAL A 28 -18.00 -13.19 12.12
C VAL A 28 -19.19 -13.91 12.74
N ALA A 29 -19.12 -14.33 14.01
CA ALA A 29 -20.15 -15.17 14.65
C ALA A 29 -21.55 -14.56 14.63
N ASP A 30 -21.65 -13.22 14.68
CA ASP A 30 -22.92 -12.48 14.67
C ASP A 30 -23.35 -11.99 13.26
N LEU A 31 -22.55 -12.29 12.23
CA LEU A 31 -22.86 -11.91 10.85
C LEU A 31 -23.80 -12.91 10.18
N PRO A 32 -24.51 -12.53 9.10
CA PRO A 32 -25.37 -13.45 8.35
C PRO A 32 -24.66 -14.78 7.97
N PRO A 33 -25.38 -15.92 7.96
CA PRO A 33 -24.76 -17.24 7.76
C PRO A 33 -23.90 -17.37 6.50
N ALA A 34 -24.26 -16.69 5.42
CA ALA A 34 -23.48 -16.68 4.18
C ALA A 34 -22.05 -16.16 4.39
N LEU A 35 -21.85 -15.16 5.24
CA LEU A 35 -20.52 -14.61 5.54
C LEU A 35 -19.72 -15.52 6.50
N GLN A 36 -20.41 -16.22 7.40
CA GLN A 36 -19.77 -17.23 8.25
C GLN A 36 -19.20 -18.38 7.44
N VAL A 37 -19.95 -18.85 6.43
CA VAL A 37 -19.51 -19.92 5.51
C VAL A 37 -18.24 -19.51 4.75
N VAL A 38 -18.16 -18.26 4.25
CA VAL A 38 -16.96 -17.76 3.56
C VAL A 38 -15.70 -17.89 4.40
N VAL A 39 -15.78 -17.57 5.70
CA VAL A 39 -14.63 -17.70 6.62
C VAL A 39 -14.37 -19.16 6.99
N ALA A 40 -15.42 -19.96 7.17
CA ALA A 40 -15.29 -21.37 7.52
C ALA A 40 -14.60 -22.19 6.42
N GLU A 41 -14.85 -21.87 5.14
CA GLU A 41 -14.26 -22.56 3.98
C GLU A 41 -12.87 -22.00 3.59
N ALA A 42 -12.38 -20.97 4.28
CA ALA A 42 -11.04 -20.44 4.03
C ALA A 42 -9.96 -21.42 4.52
N TRP A 43 -8.83 -21.49 3.79
CA TRP A 43 -7.68 -22.29 4.21
C TRP A 43 -7.02 -21.71 5.48
N PRO A 44 -6.99 -22.46 6.59
CA PRO A 44 -6.44 -21.96 7.86
C PRO A 44 -4.95 -21.59 7.75
N ASP A 45 -4.18 -22.37 7.01
CA ASP A 45 -2.73 -22.17 6.84
C ASP A 45 -2.38 -20.98 5.95
N LEU A 46 -3.37 -20.46 5.21
CA LEU A 46 -3.27 -19.26 4.37
C LEU A 46 -4.15 -18.14 4.91
N THR A 47 -4.35 -18.10 6.23
CA THR A 47 -5.03 -16.99 6.90
C THR A 47 -4.00 -16.13 7.61
N VAL A 48 -3.93 -14.86 7.22
CA VAL A 48 -2.92 -13.92 7.70
C VAL A 48 -3.57 -12.69 8.32
N VAL A 49 -2.82 -12.04 9.21
CA VAL A 49 -3.13 -10.68 9.62
C VAL A 49 -2.29 -9.75 8.77
N LEU A 50 -2.95 -8.79 8.13
CA LEU A 50 -2.27 -7.69 7.45
C LEU A 50 -2.28 -6.48 8.37
N ARG A 51 -1.09 -6.03 8.75
CA ARG A 51 -0.93 -4.72 9.38
C ARG A 51 -0.99 -3.70 8.25
N SER A 52 -2.03 -2.88 8.27
CA SER A 52 -2.20 -1.81 7.29
C SER A 52 -1.89 -0.48 7.96
N GLY A 53 -0.95 0.24 7.36
CA GLY A 53 -0.64 1.62 7.70
C GLY A 53 -1.15 2.57 6.62
N MET A 54 -0.88 3.85 6.84
CA MET A 54 -1.11 4.92 5.87
C MET A 54 0.17 5.74 5.79
N ILE A 55 0.58 6.13 4.59
CA ILE A 55 1.63 7.12 4.40
C ILE A 55 0.94 8.47 4.17
N PRO A 56 1.18 9.49 5.01
CA PRO A 56 0.63 10.82 4.78
C PRO A 56 1.24 11.42 3.50
N PRO A 57 0.61 12.47 2.92
CA PRO A 57 1.20 13.18 1.78
C PRO A 57 2.65 13.58 2.06
N ILE A 58 3.55 13.19 1.16
CA ILE A 58 4.98 13.34 1.35
C ILE A 58 5.42 14.65 0.70
N PRO A 59 6.05 15.57 1.44
CA PRO A 59 6.55 16.81 0.86
C PRO A 59 7.62 16.52 -0.21
N ALA A 60 7.80 17.42 -1.16
CA ALA A 60 8.92 17.34 -2.08
C ALA A 60 10.26 17.36 -1.34
N TRP A 61 11.25 16.64 -1.86
CA TRP A 61 12.63 16.63 -1.37
C TRP A 61 13.58 17.05 -2.50
N PRO A 62 14.82 17.48 -2.19
CA PRO A 62 15.79 17.79 -3.23
C PRO A 62 16.12 16.53 -4.04
N ALA A 63 15.95 16.61 -5.35
CA ALA A 63 16.28 15.53 -6.26
C ALA A 63 17.79 15.24 -6.27
N GLY A 64 18.13 13.99 -6.57
CA GLY A 64 19.51 13.50 -6.67
C GLY A 64 19.56 12.15 -7.39
N PRO A 65 20.70 11.46 -7.41
CA PRO A 65 20.84 10.18 -8.13
C PRO A 65 20.16 8.99 -7.43
N VAL A 66 19.47 9.22 -6.31
CA VAL A 66 18.78 8.21 -5.52
C VAL A 66 17.32 8.61 -5.40
N THR A 67 16.43 7.69 -5.77
CA THR A 67 14.98 7.85 -5.65
C THR A 67 14.34 6.57 -5.14
N VAL A 68 13.01 6.56 -5.00
CA VAL A 68 12.21 5.49 -4.40
C VAL A 68 11.08 5.05 -5.33
N VAL A 69 10.65 3.80 -5.19
CA VAL A 69 9.56 3.17 -5.98
C VAL A 69 8.75 2.23 -5.10
N GLY A 70 7.49 1.98 -5.47
CA GLY A 70 6.64 0.97 -4.87
C GLY A 70 6.39 1.18 -3.38
N ASP A 71 6.41 0.10 -2.60
CA ASP A 71 6.06 0.13 -1.17
C ASP A 71 7.01 0.97 -0.30
N ALA A 72 8.16 1.40 -0.83
CA ALA A 72 9.06 2.32 -0.14
C ALA A 72 8.46 3.73 0.04
N ILE A 73 7.47 4.08 -0.80
CA ILE A 73 6.86 5.41 -0.84
C ILE A 73 5.33 5.37 -0.95
N ASN A 74 4.78 4.26 -1.41
CA ASN A 74 3.35 4.05 -1.57
C ASN A 74 2.83 3.03 -0.54
N VAL A 75 1.66 3.31 0.05
CA VAL A 75 0.89 2.29 0.78
C VAL A 75 -0.51 2.25 0.21
N ALA A 76 -0.80 1.20 -0.55
CA ALA A 76 -2.11 1.00 -1.18
C ALA A 76 -2.56 -0.46 -0.98
N PRO A 77 -3.31 -0.76 0.09
CA PRO A 77 -3.80 -2.11 0.35
C PRO A 77 -4.57 -2.67 -0.86
N GLY A 78 -4.10 -3.79 -1.40
CA GLY A 78 -4.68 -4.44 -2.59
C GLY A 78 -4.23 -3.87 -3.93
N PHE A 79 -3.53 -2.74 -3.97
CA PHE A 79 -3.07 -2.08 -5.21
C PHE A 79 -1.56 -1.80 -5.27
N GLY A 80 -0.80 -2.07 -4.21
CA GLY A 80 0.64 -1.75 -4.12
C GLY A 80 1.47 -2.29 -5.30
N GLY A 81 1.19 -3.51 -5.77
CA GLY A 81 1.85 -4.06 -6.95
C GLY A 81 1.60 -3.27 -8.23
N ASN A 82 0.38 -2.76 -8.43
CA ASN A 82 0.06 -1.93 -9.60
C ASN A 82 0.78 -0.58 -9.53
N LEU A 83 0.84 0.04 -8.34
CA LEU A 83 1.60 1.27 -8.12
C LEU A 83 3.09 1.07 -8.36
N ALA A 84 3.67 -0.02 -7.85
CA ALA A 84 5.09 -0.31 -8.07
C ALA A 84 5.41 -0.48 -9.56
N MET A 85 4.51 -1.11 -10.34
CA MET A 85 4.67 -1.22 -11.80
C MET A 85 4.54 0.14 -12.49
N GLN A 86 3.60 0.99 -12.03
CA GLN A 86 3.42 2.34 -12.55
C GLN A 86 4.65 3.23 -12.26
N ASP A 87 5.16 3.20 -11.03
CA ASP A 87 6.39 3.89 -10.64
C ASP A 87 7.58 3.44 -11.50
N ALA A 88 7.75 2.12 -11.67
CA ALA A 88 8.82 1.57 -12.49
C ALA A 88 8.72 2.00 -13.96
N HIS A 89 7.51 2.08 -14.50
CA HIS A 89 7.28 2.55 -15.86
C HIS A 89 7.66 4.03 -16.02
N HIS A 90 7.16 4.92 -15.16
CA HIS A 90 7.49 6.35 -15.23
C HIS A 90 8.97 6.62 -14.96
N LEU A 91 9.59 5.90 -14.03
CA LEU A 91 11.02 6.02 -13.78
C LEU A 91 11.83 5.58 -15.01
N CYS A 92 11.41 4.51 -15.69
CA CYS A 92 12.06 4.05 -16.91
C CYS A 92 11.98 5.10 -18.03
N GLU A 93 10.83 5.75 -18.21
CA GLU A 93 10.66 6.85 -19.18
C GLU A 93 11.59 8.03 -18.84
N ALA A 94 11.61 8.48 -17.60
CA ALA A 94 12.49 9.56 -17.15
C ALA A 94 13.98 9.23 -17.38
N LEU A 95 14.41 8.03 -17.03
CA LEU A 95 15.78 7.59 -17.27
C LEU A 95 16.12 7.48 -18.76
N ALA A 96 15.17 7.13 -19.61
CA ALA A 96 15.35 7.13 -21.06
C ALA A 96 15.55 8.55 -21.61
N GLU A 97 14.81 9.54 -21.11
CA GLU A 97 15.02 10.96 -21.46
C GLU A 97 16.43 11.42 -21.12
N ALA A 98 16.92 11.08 -19.91
CA ALA A 98 18.28 11.39 -19.49
C ALA A 98 19.33 10.65 -20.33
N TYR A 99 19.12 9.37 -20.61
CA TYR A 99 20.02 8.56 -21.46
C TYR A 99 20.15 9.14 -22.87
N HIS A 100 19.06 9.65 -23.44
CA HIS A 100 19.06 10.30 -24.75
C HIS A 100 19.55 11.75 -24.72
N GLY A 101 19.96 12.28 -23.56
CA GLY A 101 20.45 13.65 -23.40
C GLY A 101 19.37 14.72 -23.57
N ARG A 102 18.09 14.36 -23.44
CA ARG A 102 16.96 15.31 -23.52
C ARG A 102 16.76 16.08 -22.21
N LEU A 103 17.15 15.48 -21.08
CA LEU A 103 17.19 16.09 -19.76
C LEU A 103 18.50 15.72 -19.05
N ASP A 104 18.92 16.51 -18.05
CA ASP A 104 19.91 16.04 -17.08
C ASP A 104 19.31 14.92 -16.22
N LEU A 105 20.15 14.03 -15.69
CA LEU A 105 19.71 12.92 -14.85
C LEU A 105 18.92 13.39 -13.62
N VAL A 106 19.40 14.45 -12.94
CA VAL A 106 18.75 14.93 -11.72
C VAL A 106 17.39 15.56 -12.05
N ASP A 107 17.31 16.31 -13.15
CA ASP A 107 16.05 16.91 -13.62
C ASP A 107 15.02 15.84 -14.04
N ALA A 108 15.47 14.76 -14.68
CA ALA A 108 14.62 13.63 -15.03
C ALA A 108 14.07 12.91 -13.78
N ILE A 109 14.91 12.71 -12.76
CA ILE A 109 14.49 12.13 -11.49
C ILE A 109 13.48 13.06 -10.78
N ASP A 110 13.71 14.38 -10.76
CA ASP A 110 12.78 15.33 -10.16
C ASP A 110 11.39 15.27 -10.82
N ALA A 111 11.35 15.21 -12.16
CA ALA A 111 10.11 15.08 -12.92
C ALA A 111 9.37 13.76 -12.64
N TYR A 112 10.10 12.66 -12.49
CA TYR A 112 9.55 11.38 -12.05
C TYR A 112 8.95 11.49 -10.64
N GLU A 113 9.70 12.05 -9.68
CA GLU A 113 9.27 12.13 -8.29
C GLU A 113 8.04 13.04 -8.11
N ASP A 114 7.95 14.13 -8.88
CA ASP A 114 6.77 14.99 -8.94
C ASP A 114 5.54 14.24 -9.45
N THR A 115 5.69 13.47 -10.53
CA THR A 115 4.62 12.62 -11.07
C THR A 115 4.20 11.53 -10.07
N MET A 116 5.16 10.86 -9.45
CA MET A 116 4.92 9.85 -8.41
C MET A 116 4.12 10.42 -7.24
N ARG A 117 4.53 11.59 -6.69
CA ARG A 117 3.81 12.24 -5.58
C ARG A 117 2.39 12.68 -5.94
N ARG A 118 2.17 13.16 -7.18
CA ARG A 118 0.82 13.55 -7.65
C ARG A 118 -0.12 12.35 -7.85
N ASN A 119 0.42 11.21 -8.23
CA ASN A 119 -0.34 10.00 -8.49
C ASN A 119 -0.62 9.17 -7.23
N SER A 120 -0.03 9.53 -6.08
CA SER A 120 -0.29 8.85 -4.81
C SER A 120 -1.79 8.94 -4.44
N PHE A 121 -2.36 7.80 -4.01
CA PHE A 121 -3.79 7.62 -3.71
C PHE A 121 -4.37 8.53 -2.62
N PHE A 122 -3.53 9.29 -1.91
CA PHE A 122 -3.93 10.15 -0.79
C PHE A 122 -3.89 11.62 -1.12
N ALA A 123 -4.44 12.00 -2.28
CA ALA A 123 -4.89 13.38 -2.49
C ALA A 123 -5.71 13.80 -1.25
N PRO A 124 -5.38 14.92 -0.59
CA PRO A 124 -6.00 15.27 0.68
C PRO A 124 -7.51 15.45 0.46
N VAL A 125 -8.32 14.58 1.06
CA VAL A 125 -9.73 14.91 1.31
C VAL A 125 -9.68 16.05 2.31
N ALA A 126 -10.15 17.24 1.92
CA ALA A 126 -10.27 18.37 2.81
C ALA A 126 -10.96 17.91 4.09
N ALA A 127 -10.27 18.06 5.23
CA ALA A 127 -10.85 17.76 6.52
C ALA A 127 -12.08 18.67 6.67
N ASN A 128 -13.29 18.10 6.59
CA ASN A 128 -14.48 18.78 7.05
C ASN A 128 -14.31 18.98 8.56
N THR A 129 -13.81 20.15 8.95
CA THR A 129 -13.99 20.67 10.31
C THR A 129 -15.48 20.91 10.49
N GLY A 130 -16.17 19.88 10.98
CA GLY A 130 -17.53 19.99 11.48
C GLY A 130 -17.54 20.93 12.67
N ALA A 131 -18.36 21.98 12.56
CA ALA A 131 -18.78 22.87 13.63
C ALA A 131 -19.90 22.22 14.47
#